data_AF-A0A9W7DVZ1-F1
#
_entry.id   AF-A0A9W7DVZ1-F1
#
_cell.length_a   1.000
_cell.length_b   1.000
_cell.length_c   1.000
_cell.angle_alpha   90.00
_cell.angle_beta   90.00
_cell.angle_gamma   90.00
#
_symmetry.space_group_name_H-M   'P 1'
#
loop_
_entity.id
_entity.type
_entity.pdbx_description
1 polymer ?
#
loop_
_entity_poly.entity_id
_entity_poly.type
_entity_poly.pdbx_seq_one_letter_code
_entity_poly.pdbx_strand_id
1 'polypeptide(L)'
;MKIPDSLQTLGDTVFYECSKVVPSYFGVHKADEHGATSRVVAYLRTQQRTAALEKVIAEQAAKLSVKNVEQDSENAALSARIVDQTTEIAALTTENAEQATEITTLTTEVAALKIAALTTENTALTAENTVLTTENAEQATEITVLTIENAALKIATLTTEAVALSITNAPVHTDDFINTIDFKRRFVGFVHIEMLLVLREVCKEWNDVVVERVDESVESGMMMVQGGNDISYAEIEAREEMRELVTQVIFLLNVTKVGDRTCMLATNLVVVHISEGVVRIGDDAFLDCHRLTTVSFPTTLKSTGRQAF
;
A
#
# COMPACT_ATOMS: atom_id res chain seq x y z
N MET A 1 -65.60 -66.69 3.58
CA MET A 1 -66.77 -67.58 3.53
C MET A 1 -68.01 -66.77 3.95
N LYS A 2 -68.84 -66.31 3.01
CA LYS A 2 -70.16 -65.73 3.35
C LYS A 2 -71.00 -66.87 3.92
N ILE A 3 -71.64 -66.69 5.07
CA ILE A 3 -72.67 -67.62 5.55
C ILE A 3 -73.83 -67.45 4.55
N PRO A 4 -74.18 -68.48 3.77
CA PRO A 4 -75.33 -68.45 2.86
C PRO A 4 -76.60 -68.06 3.63
N ASP A 5 -77.50 -67.28 3.01
CA ASP A 5 -78.76 -66.89 3.66
C ASP A 5 -79.61 -68.11 4.04
N SER A 6 -79.42 -69.26 3.38
CA SER A 6 -80.04 -70.55 3.72
C SER A 6 -79.64 -71.09 5.10
N LEU A 7 -78.49 -70.69 5.65
CA LEU A 7 -78.02 -71.04 7.01
C LEU A 7 -78.67 -70.20 8.12
N GLN A 8 -79.47 -69.18 7.79
CA GLN A 8 -80.29 -68.45 8.76
C GLN A 8 -81.64 -69.14 9.04
N THR A 9 -82.06 -70.10 8.21
CA THR A 9 -83.39 -70.77 8.27
C THR A 9 -83.30 -72.29 8.42
N LEU A 10 -82.18 -72.79 8.94
CA LEU A 10 -81.88 -74.21 8.92
C LEU A 10 -82.50 -74.93 10.14
N GLY A 11 -83.55 -75.73 9.89
CA GLY A 11 -84.27 -76.52 10.89
C GLY A 11 -83.50 -77.74 11.41
N ASP A 12 -84.03 -78.31 12.50
CA ASP A 12 -83.40 -79.24 13.45
C ASP A 12 -82.59 -80.41 12.85
N THR A 13 -82.96 -80.88 11.65
CA THR A 13 -82.35 -82.06 11.01
C THR A 13 -80.91 -81.81 10.52
N VAL A 14 -80.59 -80.61 10.05
CA VAL A 14 -79.22 -80.29 9.61
C VAL A 14 -78.32 -79.94 10.80
N PHE A 15 -78.93 -79.53 11.92
CA PHE A 15 -78.24 -79.28 13.18
C PHE A 15 -77.63 -80.56 13.76
N TYR A 16 -78.29 -81.71 13.60
CA TYR A 16 -77.77 -83.03 14.01
C TYR A 16 -76.48 -83.39 13.27
N GLU A 17 -76.40 -83.13 11.96
CA GLU A 17 -75.18 -83.41 11.19
C GLU A 17 -74.08 -82.35 11.42
N CYS A 18 -74.43 -81.07 11.65
CA CYS A 18 -73.47 -80.04 12.05
C CYS A 18 -72.88 -80.27 13.45
N SER A 19 -73.66 -80.85 14.39
CA SER A 19 -73.21 -81.16 15.76
C SER A 19 -72.04 -82.17 15.81
N LYS A 20 -71.82 -82.95 14.74
CA LYS A 20 -70.66 -83.85 14.59
C LYS A 20 -69.38 -83.14 14.14
N VAL A 21 -69.50 -81.92 13.59
CA VAL A 21 -68.38 -81.13 13.05
C VAL A 21 -68.01 -79.98 14.00
N VAL A 22 -68.93 -79.58 14.88
CA VAL A 22 -68.68 -78.58 15.93
C VAL A 22 -67.93 -79.24 17.10
N PRO A 23 -66.84 -78.63 17.62
CA PRO A 23 -66.09 -79.19 18.75
C PRO A 23 -67.00 -79.53 19.94
N SER A 24 -66.70 -80.64 20.64
CA SER A 24 -67.44 -81.19 21.79
C SER A 24 -67.65 -80.24 22.98
N TYR A 25 -67.15 -79.00 22.89
CA TYR A 25 -67.22 -77.96 23.91
C TYR A 25 -68.61 -77.35 24.14
N PHE A 26 -69.57 -77.55 23.22
CA PHE A 26 -70.89 -76.89 23.31
C PHE A 26 -71.94 -77.59 24.18
N GLY A 27 -71.63 -78.75 24.78
CA GLY A 27 -72.41 -79.36 25.87
C GLY A 27 -73.93 -79.38 25.64
N VAL A 28 -74.37 -79.90 24.49
CA VAL A 28 -75.80 -79.85 24.12
C VAL A 28 -76.54 -81.05 24.70
N HIS A 29 -77.25 -80.86 25.81
CA HIS A 29 -78.29 -81.78 26.29
C HIS A 29 -79.60 -81.55 25.51
N LYS A 30 -80.34 -82.63 25.26
CA LYS A 30 -81.54 -82.79 24.39
C LYS A 30 -82.76 -81.86 24.62
N ALA A 31 -82.66 -80.75 25.35
CA ALA A 31 -83.81 -79.88 25.70
C ALA A 31 -83.67 -78.38 25.31
N ASP A 32 -82.60 -77.95 24.62
CA ASP A 32 -82.38 -76.54 24.28
C ASP A 32 -81.91 -76.33 22.82
N GLU A 33 -82.80 -76.64 21.86
CA GLU A 33 -82.52 -76.53 20.43
C GLU A 33 -82.39 -75.07 19.95
N HIS A 34 -83.17 -74.14 20.51
CA HIS A 34 -83.09 -72.71 20.16
C HIS A 34 -81.82 -72.02 20.71
N GLY A 35 -81.37 -72.39 21.92
CA GLY A 35 -80.12 -71.89 22.50
C GLY A 35 -78.87 -72.46 21.84
N ALA A 36 -78.93 -73.69 21.30
CA ALA A 36 -77.86 -74.27 20.49
C ALA A 36 -77.68 -73.52 19.16
N THR A 37 -78.77 -73.21 18.45
CA THR A 37 -78.76 -72.44 17.18
C THR A 37 -78.15 -71.06 17.35
N SER A 38 -78.54 -70.32 18.39
CA SER A 38 -78.02 -68.99 18.67
C SER A 38 -76.50 -69.00 18.97
N ARG A 39 -76.01 -70.01 19.69
CA ARG A 39 -74.58 -70.17 20.01
C ARG A 39 -73.72 -70.50 18.79
N VAL A 40 -74.21 -71.37 17.90
CA VAL A 40 -73.51 -71.71 16.65
C VAL A 40 -73.45 -70.51 15.70
N VAL A 41 -74.55 -69.76 15.55
CA VAL A 41 -74.57 -68.53 14.73
C VAL A 41 -73.62 -67.47 15.30
N ALA A 42 -73.57 -67.29 16.62
CA ALA A 42 -72.62 -66.38 17.26
C ALA A 42 -71.16 -66.81 17.01
N TYR A 43 -70.85 -68.10 17.13
CA TYR A 43 -69.53 -68.65 16.84
C TYR A 43 -69.11 -68.41 15.37
N LEU A 44 -69.99 -68.68 14.40
CA LEU A 44 -69.70 -68.47 12.98
C LEU A 44 -69.49 -66.98 12.65
N ARG A 45 -70.25 -66.07 13.27
CA ARG A 45 -70.05 -64.62 13.13
C ARG A 45 -68.70 -64.18 13.71
N THR A 46 -68.28 -64.74 14.84
CA THR A 46 -66.95 -64.50 15.41
C THR A 46 -65.86 -64.98 14.46
N GLN A 47 -65.97 -66.21 13.92
CA GLN A 47 -65.01 -66.73 12.94
C GLN A 47 -64.91 -65.87 11.68
N GLN A 48 -66.03 -65.38 11.16
CA GLN A 48 -66.02 -64.44 10.03
C GLN A 48 -65.35 -63.10 10.35
N ARG A 49 -65.60 -62.54 11.54
CA ARG A 49 -64.95 -61.30 11.99
C ARG A 49 -63.45 -61.50 12.16
N THR A 50 -63.02 -62.61 12.75
CA THR A 50 -61.61 -62.96 12.89
C THR A 50 -60.93 -63.09 11.52
N ALA A 51 -61.53 -63.83 10.58
CA ALA A 51 -60.98 -63.97 9.23
C ALA A 51 -60.92 -62.63 8.45
N ALA A 52 -61.91 -61.75 8.64
CA ALA A 52 -61.88 -60.41 8.04
C ALA A 52 -60.77 -59.54 8.66
N LEU A 53 -60.58 -59.62 9.97
CA LEU A 53 -59.52 -58.90 10.68
C LEU A 53 -58.13 -59.40 10.27
N GLU A 54 -57.93 -60.72 10.20
CA GLU A 54 -56.68 -61.33 9.72
C GLU A 54 -56.34 -60.88 8.30
N LYS A 55 -57.34 -60.79 7.42
CA LYS A 55 -57.14 -60.26 6.06
C LYS A 55 -56.68 -58.80 6.07
N VAL A 56 -57.30 -57.94 6.88
CA VAL A 56 -56.90 -56.52 7.00
C VAL A 56 -55.50 -56.40 7.58
N ILE A 57 -55.16 -57.19 8.60
CA ILE A 57 -53.81 -57.24 9.19
C ILE A 57 -52.79 -57.67 8.14
N ALA A 58 -53.08 -58.71 7.36
CA ALA A 58 -52.20 -59.18 6.29
C ALA A 58 -51.99 -58.11 5.21
N GLU A 59 -53.05 -57.41 4.80
CA GLU A 59 -52.96 -56.29 3.83
C GLU A 59 -52.13 -55.12 4.39
N GLN A 60 -52.31 -54.76 5.66
CA GLN A 60 -51.52 -53.70 6.30
C GLN A 60 -50.05 -54.10 6.47
N ALA A 61 -49.79 -55.35 6.88
CA ALA A 61 -48.44 -55.89 6.99
C ALA A 61 -47.72 -55.90 5.63
N ALA A 62 -48.42 -56.27 4.56
CA ALA A 62 -47.87 -56.21 3.20
C ALA A 62 -47.55 -54.78 2.77
N LYS A 63 -48.44 -53.81 3.02
CA LYS A 63 -48.18 -52.38 2.74
C LYS A 63 -46.97 -51.85 3.50
N LEU A 64 -46.87 -52.19 4.79
CA LEU A 64 -45.74 -51.78 5.62
C LEU A 64 -44.43 -52.41 5.13
N SER A 65 -44.46 -53.68 4.75
CA SER A 65 -43.30 -54.38 4.18
C SER A 65 -42.81 -53.71 2.90
N VAL A 66 -43.71 -53.30 2.00
CA VAL A 66 -43.33 -52.58 0.77
C VAL A 66 -42.69 -51.23 1.10
N LYS A 67 -43.28 -50.46 2.02
CA LYS A 67 -42.73 -49.18 2.45
C LYS A 67 -41.34 -49.31 3.07
N ASN A 68 -41.11 -50.35 3.87
CA ASN A 68 -39.78 -50.59 4.46
C ASN A 68 -38.74 -50.90 3.38
N VAL A 69 -39.09 -51.72 2.36
CA VAL A 69 -38.18 -52.02 1.24
C VAL A 69 -37.84 -50.76 0.43
N GLU A 70 -38.83 -49.91 0.16
CA GLU A 70 -38.61 -48.64 -0.53
C GLU A 70 -37.67 -47.73 0.28
N GLN A 71 -37.92 -47.59 1.59
CA GLN A 71 -37.07 -46.81 2.49
C GLN A 71 -35.63 -47.38 2.59
N ASP A 72 -35.48 -48.70 2.63
CA ASP A 72 -34.16 -49.34 2.63
C ASP A 72 -33.39 -49.05 1.33
N SER A 73 -34.10 -49.01 0.20
CA SER A 73 -33.50 -48.65 -1.10
C SER A 73 -33.05 -47.18 -1.15
N GLU A 74 -33.84 -46.26 -0.59
CA GLU A 74 -33.48 -44.85 -0.48
C GLU A 74 -32.28 -44.64 0.46
N ASN A 75 -32.27 -45.32 1.61
CA ASN A 75 -31.15 -45.28 2.55
C ASN A 75 -29.86 -45.83 1.95
N ALA A 76 -29.95 -46.89 1.14
CA ALA A 76 -28.80 -47.43 0.42
C ALA A 76 -28.27 -46.43 -0.62
N ALA A 77 -29.15 -45.76 -1.37
CA ALA A 77 -28.77 -44.74 -2.34
C ALA A 77 -28.13 -43.51 -1.68
N LEU A 78 -28.67 -43.04 -0.55
CA LEU A 78 -28.08 -41.96 0.25
C LEU A 78 -26.71 -42.35 0.79
N SER A 79 -26.56 -43.59 1.29
CA SER A 79 -25.28 -44.09 1.79
C SER A 79 -24.22 -44.13 0.69
N ALA A 80 -24.57 -44.56 -0.53
CA ALA A 80 -23.67 -44.52 -1.67
C ALA A 80 -23.22 -43.08 -1.99
N ARG A 81 -24.16 -42.13 -2.03
CA ARG A 81 -23.85 -40.71 -2.26
C ARG A 81 -22.91 -40.12 -1.20
N ILE A 82 -23.09 -40.50 0.07
CA ILE A 82 -22.20 -40.08 1.17
C ILE A 82 -20.79 -40.62 0.94
N VAL A 83 -20.64 -41.88 0.51
CA VAL A 83 -19.34 -42.48 0.20
C VAL A 83 -18.65 -41.75 -0.95
N ASP A 84 -19.37 -41.45 -2.03
CA ASP A 84 -18.84 -40.71 -3.18
C ASP A 84 -18.35 -39.31 -2.76
N GLN A 85 -19.18 -38.56 -2.03
CA GLN A 85 -18.81 -37.23 -1.51
C GLN A 85 -17.64 -37.28 -0.53
N THR A 86 -17.56 -38.31 0.31
CA THR A 86 -16.43 -38.50 1.23
C THR A 86 -15.14 -38.73 0.47
N THR A 87 -15.21 -39.47 -0.64
CA THR A 87 -14.05 -39.73 -1.52
C THR A 87 -13.59 -38.45 -2.22
N GLU A 88 -14.53 -37.64 -2.72
CA GLU A 88 -14.23 -36.34 -3.32
C GLU A 88 -13.58 -35.37 -2.32
N ILE A 89 -14.10 -35.30 -1.09
CA ILE A 89 -13.52 -34.48 -0.02
C ILE A 89 -12.09 -34.93 0.31
N ALA A 90 -11.83 -36.24 0.36
CA ALA A 90 -10.48 -36.77 0.62
C ALA A 90 -9.49 -36.40 -0.50
N ALA A 91 -9.93 -36.44 -1.76
CA ALA A 91 -9.13 -36.01 -2.90
C ALA A 91 -8.79 -34.50 -2.83
N LEU A 92 -9.79 -33.65 -2.60
CA LEU A 92 -9.60 -32.20 -2.45
C LEU A 92 -8.71 -31.84 -1.25
N THR A 93 -8.81 -32.61 -0.15
CA THR A 93 -7.94 -32.42 1.01
C THR A 93 -6.48 -32.71 0.68
N THR A 94 -6.23 -33.72 -0.15
CA THR A 94 -4.89 -34.07 -0.62
C THR A 94 -4.32 -32.98 -1.53
N GLU A 95 -5.11 -32.54 -2.51
CA GLU A 95 -4.73 -31.44 -3.42
C GLU A 95 -4.40 -30.15 -2.66
N ASN A 96 -5.21 -29.77 -1.67
CA ASN A 96 -4.95 -28.60 -0.84
C ASN A 96 -3.64 -28.72 -0.03
N ALA A 97 -3.28 -29.92 0.42
CA ALA A 97 -2.03 -30.14 1.14
C ALA A 97 -0.80 -30.02 0.22
N GLU A 98 -0.91 -30.51 -1.02
CA GLU A 98 0.12 -30.35 -2.05
C GLU A 98 0.33 -28.87 -2.40
N GLN A 99 -0.76 -28.13 -2.63
CA GLN A 99 -0.71 -26.69 -2.89
C GLN A 99 -0.09 -25.90 -1.72
N ALA A 100 -0.43 -26.23 -0.47
CA ALA A 100 0.16 -25.59 0.70
C ALA A 100 1.69 -25.81 0.78
N THR A 101 2.16 -26.98 0.34
CA THR A 101 3.58 -27.31 0.28
C THR A 101 4.30 -26.51 -0.82
N GLU A 102 3.68 -26.36 -1.98
CA GLU A 102 4.19 -25.55 -3.08
C GLU A 102 4.29 -24.06 -2.69
N ILE A 103 3.24 -23.51 -2.09
CA ILE A 103 3.22 -22.12 -1.58
C ILE A 103 4.36 -21.88 -0.58
N THR A 104 4.59 -22.83 0.32
CA THR A 104 5.67 -22.72 1.31
C THR A 104 7.04 -22.68 0.63
N THR A 105 7.28 -23.57 -0.35
CA THR A 105 8.52 -23.61 -1.13
C THR A 105 8.75 -22.28 -1.87
N LEU A 106 7.77 -21.81 -2.65
CA LEU A 106 7.86 -20.55 -3.38
C LEU A 106 8.08 -19.35 -2.46
N THR A 107 7.44 -19.33 -1.30
CA THR A 107 7.65 -18.27 -0.29
C THR A 107 9.10 -18.23 0.19
N THR A 108 9.70 -19.41 0.45
CA THR A 108 11.11 -19.48 0.86
C THR A 108 12.08 -19.08 -0.25
N GLU A 109 11.82 -19.47 -1.50
CA GLU A 109 12.65 -19.09 -2.65
C GLU A 109 12.61 -17.58 -2.91
N VAL A 110 11.42 -16.98 -2.90
CA VAL A 110 11.25 -15.52 -3.08
C VAL A 110 11.96 -14.74 -1.97
N ALA A 111 11.87 -15.19 -0.72
CA ALA A 111 12.56 -14.56 0.39
C ALA A 111 14.10 -14.63 0.22
N ALA A 112 14.63 -15.78 -0.19
CA ALA A 112 16.06 -15.96 -0.42
C ALA A 112 16.58 -15.10 -1.58
N LEU A 113 15.88 -15.07 -2.71
CA LEU A 113 16.27 -14.28 -3.90
C LEU A 113 16.28 -12.77 -3.61
N LYS A 114 15.26 -12.26 -2.92
CA LYS A 114 15.18 -10.83 -2.59
C LYS A 114 16.30 -10.39 -1.65
N ILE A 115 16.61 -11.20 -0.65
CA ILE A 115 17.71 -10.92 0.30
C ILE A 115 19.06 -10.99 -0.41
N ALA A 116 19.28 -12.02 -1.24
CA ALA A 116 20.54 -12.20 -1.96
C ALA A 116 20.81 -11.02 -2.91
N ALA A 117 19.83 -10.61 -3.72
CA ALA A 117 19.98 -9.50 -4.66
C ALA A 117 20.33 -8.18 -3.95
N LEU A 118 19.59 -7.82 -2.89
CA LEU A 118 19.87 -6.61 -2.10
C LEU A 118 21.23 -6.67 -1.40
N THR A 119 21.66 -7.86 -0.96
CA THR A 119 22.97 -8.02 -0.33
C THR A 119 24.10 -7.81 -1.33
N THR A 120 23.98 -8.35 -2.55
CA THR A 120 24.93 -8.15 -3.65
C THR A 120 25.01 -6.68 -4.06
N GLU A 121 23.88 -6.01 -4.20
CA GLU A 121 23.83 -4.58 -4.52
C GLU A 121 24.50 -3.72 -3.43
N ASN A 122 24.18 -3.95 -2.16
CA ASN A 122 24.77 -3.20 -1.05
C ASN A 122 26.27 -3.42 -0.91
N THR A 123 26.76 -4.64 -1.16
CA THR A 123 28.21 -4.93 -1.14
C THR A 123 28.94 -4.25 -2.30
N ALA A 124 28.34 -4.20 -3.48
CA ALA A 124 28.87 -3.44 -4.61
C ALA A 124 28.94 -1.93 -4.33
N LEU A 125 27.84 -1.33 -3.84
CA LEU A 125 27.79 0.08 -3.45
C LEU A 125 28.78 0.42 -2.33
N THR A 126 28.96 -0.49 -1.37
CA THR A 126 29.97 -0.32 -0.31
C THR A 126 31.37 -0.29 -0.90
N ALA A 127 31.68 -1.19 -1.84
CA ALA A 127 32.98 -1.21 -2.51
C ALA A 127 33.22 0.08 -3.32
N GLU A 128 32.23 0.54 -4.08
CA GLU A 128 32.31 1.80 -4.82
C GLU A 128 32.55 3.01 -3.90
N ASN A 129 31.83 3.09 -2.78
CA ASN A 129 32.03 4.15 -1.78
C ASN A 129 33.44 4.12 -1.17
N THR A 130 34.02 2.93 -0.93
CA THR A 130 35.41 2.84 -0.43
C THR A 130 36.43 3.34 -1.45
N VAL A 131 36.22 3.08 -2.75
CA VAL A 131 37.08 3.60 -3.81
C VAL A 131 36.99 5.13 -3.87
N LEU A 132 35.78 5.68 -3.94
CA LEU A 132 35.56 7.13 -3.96
C LEU A 132 36.16 7.84 -2.73
N THR A 133 36.06 7.22 -1.55
CA THR A 133 36.66 7.76 -0.33
C THR A 133 38.19 7.83 -0.44
N THR A 134 38.80 6.84 -1.08
CA THR A 134 40.26 6.78 -1.30
C THR A 134 40.68 7.84 -2.33
N GLU A 135 39.97 7.94 -3.46
CA GLU A 135 40.23 8.96 -4.49
C GLU A 135 40.08 10.38 -3.93
N ASN A 136 39.05 10.64 -3.12
CA ASN A 136 38.87 11.94 -2.47
C ASN A 136 40.01 12.26 -1.49
N ALA A 137 40.55 11.26 -0.78
CA ALA A 137 41.70 11.45 0.10
C ALA A 137 42.96 11.77 -0.71
N GLU A 138 43.18 11.09 -1.84
CA GLU A 138 44.30 11.38 -2.76
C GLU A 138 44.19 12.78 -3.35
N GLN A 139 43.01 13.18 -3.84
CA GLN A 139 42.78 14.53 -4.34
C GLN A 139 42.99 15.60 -3.26
N ALA A 140 42.56 15.34 -2.02
CA ALA A 140 42.83 16.25 -0.91
C ALA A 140 44.34 16.41 -0.67
N THR A 141 45.12 15.31 -0.74
CA THR A 141 46.58 15.40 -0.64
C THR A 141 47.19 16.20 -1.79
N GLU A 142 46.74 16.00 -3.02
CA GLU A 142 47.22 16.76 -4.19
C GLU A 142 46.94 18.26 -4.05
N ILE A 143 45.72 18.63 -3.62
CA ILE A 143 45.34 20.02 -3.35
C ILE A 143 46.25 20.63 -2.28
N THR A 144 46.58 19.90 -1.21
CA THR A 144 47.48 20.42 -0.17
C THR A 144 48.90 20.65 -0.69
N VAL A 145 49.42 19.77 -1.56
CA VAL A 145 50.74 19.94 -2.19
C VAL A 145 50.74 21.18 -3.08
N LEU A 146 49.76 21.31 -3.98
CA LEU A 146 49.64 22.48 -4.86
C LEU A 146 49.50 23.79 -4.07
N THR A 147 48.80 23.76 -2.94
CA THR A 147 48.65 24.93 -2.06
C THR A 147 49.99 25.33 -1.44
N ILE A 148 50.80 24.36 -1.01
CA ILE A 148 52.15 24.60 -0.47
C ILE A 148 53.08 25.14 -1.57
N GLU A 149 53.06 24.54 -2.76
CA GLU A 149 53.88 24.98 -3.90
C GLU A 149 53.52 26.42 -4.32
N ASN A 150 52.24 26.74 -4.42
CA ASN A 150 51.78 28.09 -4.73
C ASN A 150 52.16 29.10 -3.65
N ALA A 151 52.09 28.72 -2.37
CA ALA A 151 52.53 29.57 -1.27
C ALA A 151 54.05 29.83 -1.35
N ALA A 152 54.84 28.80 -1.63
CA ALA A 152 56.29 28.92 -1.80
C ALA A 152 56.67 29.81 -3.00
N LEU A 153 56.00 29.63 -4.14
CA LEU A 153 56.17 30.49 -5.32
C LEU A 153 55.84 31.95 -4.99
N LYS A 154 54.71 32.20 -4.32
CA LYS A 154 54.30 33.54 -3.92
C LYS A 154 55.29 34.20 -2.97
N ILE A 155 55.82 33.46 -2.00
CA ILE A 155 56.89 33.95 -1.11
C ILE A 155 58.12 34.29 -1.95
N ALA A 156 58.56 33.43 -2.85
CA ALA A 156 59.73 33.68 -3.70
C ALA A 156 59.56 34.96 -4.54
N THR A 157 58.39 35.15 -5.17
CA THR A 157 58.08 36.35 -5.96
C THR A 157 58.11 37.62 -5.11
N LEU A 158 57.44 37.62 -3.95
CA LEU A 158 57.45 38.75 -3.02
C LEU A 158 58.86 39.04 -2.50
N THR A 159 59.69 38.01 -2.30
CA THR A 159 61.08 38.19 -1.86
C THR A 159 61.92 38.84 -2.94
N THR A 160 61.77 38.44 -4.21
CA THR A 160 62.44 39.09 -5.35
C THR A 160 61.97 40.52 -5.57
N GLU A 161 60.66 40.78 -5.43
CA GLU A 161 60.10 42.14 -5.50
C GLU A 161 60.62 43.02 -4.36
N ALA A 162 60.68 42.51 -3.13
CA ALA A 162 61.21 43.22 -1.96
C ALA A 162 62.71 43.52 -2.11
N VAL A 163 63.51 42.60 -2.65
CA VAL A 163 64.92 42.83 -2.98
C VAL A 163 65.05 43.90 -4.07
N ALA A 164 64.21 43.87 -5.10
CA ALA A 164 64.21 44.88 -6.16
C ALA A 164 63.79 46.28 -5.65
N LEU A 165 62.82 46.35 -4.73
CA LEU A 165 62.38 47.57 -4.04
C LEU A 165 63.45 48.13 -3.09
N SER A 166 64.14 47.26 -2.35
CA SER A 166 65.28 47.61 -1.48
C SER A 166 66.45 48.23 -2.26
N ILE A 167 66.64 47.80 -3.51
CA ILE A 167 67.67 48.35 -4.41
C ILE A 167 67.23 49.69 -5.02
N THR A 168 65.93 50.03 -5.01
CA THR A 168 65.41 51.16 -5.81
C THR A 168 64.92 52.38 -5.05
N ASN A 169 64.44 52.36 -3.79
CA ASN A 169 64.13 53.63 -3.10
C ASN A 169 63.93 53.57 -1.57
N ALA A 170 64.18 54.74 -0.97
CA ALA A 170 64.02 55.14 0.44
C ALA A 170 62.62 54.86 1.05
N PRO A 171 62.44 54.97 2.39
CA PRO A 171 61.38 54.28 3.11
C PRO A 171 60.01 54.93 2.90
N VAL A 172 59.01 54.15 2.49
CA VAL A 172 57.60 54.58 2.47
C VAL A 172 56.69 53.44 2.96
N HIS A 173 55.77 53.85 3.83
CA HIS A 173 54.67 53.14 4.49
C HIS A 173 53.92 52.12 3.61
N THR A 174 53.67 50.94 4.18
CA THR A 174 52.80 49.89 3.63
C THR A 174 51.36 50.07 4.11
N ASP A 175 50.49 50.62 3.26
CA ASP A 175 49.04 50.57 3.48
C ASP A 175 48.46 49.28 2.85
N ASP A 176 48.08 48.37 3.74
CA ASP A 176 46.93 47.46 3.74
C ASP A 176 46.13 47.22 2.42
N PHE A 177 46.76 46.60 1.42
CA PHE A 177 46.11 46.21 0.16
C PHE A 177 44.91 45.24 0.35
N ILE A 178 44.93 44.41 1.40
CA ILE A 178 43.93 43.35 1.63
C ILE A 178 42.54 43.93 1.94
N ASN A 179 42.49 45.13 2.52
CA ASN A 179 41.23 45.80 2.85
C ASN A 179 40.70 46.73 1.74
N THR A 180 41.33 46.73 0.56
CA THR A 180 40.91 47.59 -0.56
C THR A 180 39.69 47.04 -1.31
N ILE A 181 38.88 47.94 -1.86
CA ILE A 181 37.73 47.61 -2.72
C ILE A 181 38.18 46.86 -3.97
N ASP A 182 39.36 47.19 -4.52
CA ASP A 182 39.92 46.54 -5.70
C ASP A 182 40.22 45.06 -5.49
N PHE A 183 40.72 44.70 -4.30
CA PHE A 183 40.91 43.30 -3.94
C PHE A 183 39.57 42.58 -3.86
N LYS A 184 38.58 43.17 -3.18
CA LYS A 184 37.23 42.59 -3.05
C LYS A 184 36.57 42.36 -4.41
N ARG A 185 36.67 43.33 -5.34
CA ARG A 185 36.15 43.23 -6.72
C ARG A 185 36.76 42.08 -7.50
N ARG A 186 38.08 41.90 -7.41
CA ARG A 186 38.74 40.76 -8.04
C ARG A 186 38.37 39.45 -7.38
N PHE A 187 38.31 39.42 -6.05
CA PHE A 187 38.05 38.20 -5.28
C PHE A 187 36.68 37.60 -5.59
N VAL A 188 35.61 38.41 -5.64
CA VAL A 188 34.27 37.91 -5.98
C VAL A 188 34.18 37.30 -7.38
N GLY A 189 35.09 37.66 -8.29
CA GLY A 189 35.16 37.06 -9.63
C GLY A 189 35.65 35.61 -9.66
N PHE A 190 36.35 35.16 -8.62
CA PHE A 190 36.93 33.81 -8.52
C PHE A 190 36.18 32.89 -7.54
N VAL A 191 35.12 33.40 -6.91
CA VAL A 191 34.40 32.71 -5.84
C VAL A 191 33.14 32.07 -6.40
N HIS A 192 32.93 30.79 -6.06
CA HIS A 192 31.74 30.04 -6.45
C HIS A 192 30.47 30.68 -5.88
N ILE A 193 29.35 30.59 -6.59
CA ILE A 193 28.14 31.36 -6.31
C ILE A 193 27.57 31.16 -4.89
N GLU A 194 27.55 29.91 -4.42
CA GLU A 194 27.11 29.57 -3.06
C GLU A 194 27.96 30.24 -1.96
N MET A 195 29.21 30.57 -2.28
CA MET A 195 30.14 31.23 -1.35
C MET A 195 30.06 32.77 -1.44
N LEU A 196 29.48 33.32 -2.51
CA LEU A 196 29.13 34.75 -2.59
C LEU A 196 28.05 35.12 -1.56
N LEU A 197 27.15 34.18 -1.25
CA LEU A 197 26.14 34.31 -0.20
C LEU A 197 26.74 34.43 1.21
N VAL A 198 27.95 33.92 1.42
CA VAL A 198 28.67 34.07 2.69
C VAL A 198 29.43 35.39 2.71
N LEU A 199 30.03 35.79 1.59
CA LEU A 199 30.78 37.04 1.49
C LEU A 199 29.91 38.28 1.74
N ARG A 200 28.64 38.26 1.32
CA ARG A 200 27.70 39.36 1.62
C ARG A 200 27.52 39.61 3.14
N GLU A 201 27.69 38.57 3.97
CA GLU A 201 27.50 38.64 5.42
C GLU A 201 28.73 39.21 6.16
N VAL A 202 29.85 39.43 5.46
CA VAL A 202 31.13 39.84 6.08
C VAL A 202 31.14 41.32 6.45
N CYS A 203 30.84 42.21 5.50
CA CYS A 203 30.67 43.64 5.74
C CYS A 203 29.97 44.35 4.57
N LYS A 204 29.57 45.61 4.76
CA LYS A 204 28.90 46.43 3.74
C LYS A 204 29.66 46.47 2.40
N GLU A 205 30.98 46.61 2.45
CA GLU A 205 31.80 46.71 1.25
C GLU A 205 31.86 45.38 0.47
N TRP A 206 31.76 44.24 1.16
CA TRP A 206 31.61 42.94 0.50
C TRP A 206 30.23 42.78 -0.14
N ASN A 207 29.18 43.22 0.55
CA ASN A 207 27.83 43.22 -0.02
C ASN A 207 27.74 44.08 -1.29
N ASP A 208 28.31 45.29 -1.28
CA ASP A 208 28.25 46.21 -2.43
C ASP A 208 28.93 45.60 -3.67
N VAL A 209 30.07 44.93 -3.48
CA VAL A 209 30.84 44.28 -4.56
C VAL A 209 30.17 42.99 -5.06
N VAL A 210 29.52 42.22 -4.18
CA VAL A 210 28.75 41.03 -4.57
C VAL A 210 27.51 41.43 -5.38
N VAL A 211 26.80 42.50 -4.98
CA VAL A 211 25.64 43.01 -5.72
C VAL A 211 26.04 43.44 -7.14
N GLU A 212 27.14 44.19 -7.28
CA GLU A 212 27.66 44.61 -8.59
C GLU A 212 28.00 43.40 -9.49
N ARG A 213 28.64 42.37 -8.94
CA ARG A 213 28.98 41.14 -9.68
C ARG A 213 27.75 40.34 -10.12
N VAL A 214 26.66 40.35 -9.35
CA VAL A 214 25.41 39.65 -9.67
C VAL A 214 24.56 40.46 -10.67
N ASP A 215 24.56 41.79 -10.56
CA ASP A 215 23.93 42.69 -11.54
C ASP A 215 24.58 42.58 -12.95
N GLU A 216 25.88 42.24 -13.03
CA GLU A 216 26.58 41.99 -14.30
C GLU A 216 26.26 40.60 -14.92
N SER A 217 25.49 39.72 -14.24
CA SER A 217 25.18 38.34 -14.70
C SER A 217 23.75 38.11 -15.17
N VAL A 218 23.16 39.09 -15.87
CA VAL A 218 21.83 38.95 -16.49
C VAL A 218 21.81 37.97 -17.69
N GLU A 219 22.96 37.41 -18.10
CA GLU A 219 23.03 36.40 -19.17
C GLU A 219 22.86 34.93 -18.72
N SER A 220 22.82 34.62 -17.41
CA SER A 220 22.89 33.22 -16.94
C SER A 220 21.64 32.67 -16.26
N GLY A 221 20.46 33.26 -16.47
CA GLY A 221 19.21 32.68 -15.95
C GLY A 221 19.02 32.79 -14.43
N MET A 222 19.54 33.86 -13.83
CA MET A 222 19.36 34.17 -12.40
C MET A 222 18.39 35.33 -12.23
N MET A 223 17.49 35.23 -11.24
CA MET A 223 16.60 36.33 -10.87
C MET A 223 16.98 36.89 -9.50
N MET A 224 17.30 38.18 -9.47
CA MET A 224 17.49 38.94 -8.24
C MET A 224 16.13 39.39 -7.71
N VAL A 225 15.84 39.02 -6.46
CA VAL A 225 14.68 39.55 -5.73
C VAL A 225 15.17 40.65 -4.80
N GLN A 226 15.00 41.89 -5.26
CA GLN A 226 15.11 43.05 -4.38
C GLN A 226 13.83 43.09 -3.53
N GLY A 227 13.98 42.94 -2.22
CA GLY A 227 12.85 42.92 -1.31
C GLY A 227 12.01 44.19 -1.39
N GLY A 228 10.69 44.01 -1.38
CA GLY A 228 9.76 45.08 -1.07
C GLY A 228 8.92 45.65 -2.22
N ASN A 229 9.14 45.27 -3.48
CA ASN A 229 8.29 45.74 -4.57
C ASN A 229 7.33 44.63 -5.04
N ASP A 230 6.03 44.89 -4.92
CA ASP A 230 5.00 44.07 -5.55
C ASP A 230 5.11 44.25 -7.07
N ILE A 231 5.20 43.15 -7.82
CA ILE A 231 5.32 43.23 -9.28
C ILE A 231 3.93 43.40 -9.87
N SER A 232 3.74 44.44 -10.68
CA SER A 232 2.48 44.65 -11.40
C SER A 232 2.28 43.61 -12.52
N TYR A 233 1.04 43.34 -12.91
CA TYR A 233 0.76 42.43 -14.05
C TYR A 233 1.43 42.89 -15.36
N ALA A 234 1.61 44.20 -15.56
CA ALA A 234 2.30 44.75 -16.73
C ALA A 234 3.81 44.43 -16.73
N GLU A 235 4.46 44.48 -15.57
CA GLU A 235 5.86 44.07 -15.42
C GLU A 235 6.04 42.55 -15.49
N ILE A 236 4.98 41.79 -15.18
CA ILE A 236 4.95 40.34 -15.39
C ILE A 236 4.99 40.05 -16.89
N GLU A 237 4.14 40.65 -17.72
CA GLU A 237 4.17 40.43 -19.18
C GLU A 237 5.51 40.88 -19.79
N ALA A 238 6.08 41.99 -19.33
CA ALA A 238 7.38 42.49 -19.81
C ALA A 238 8.58 41.56 -19.51
N ARG A 239 8.42 40.58 -18.60
CA ARG A 239 9.47 39.64 -18.19
C ARG A 239 9.29 38.22 -18.73
N GLU A 240 8.35 37.99 -19.65
CA GLU A 240 8.06 36.66 -20.20
C GLU A 240 9.30 35.93 -20.73
N GLU A 241 10.19 36.62 -21.45
CA GLU A 241 11.40 36.01 -22.01
C GLU A 241 12.44 35.61 -20.94
N MET A 242 12.51 36.33 -19.82
CA MET A 242 13.43 35.99 -18.72
C MET A 242 12.95 34.78 -17.91
N ARG A 243 11.64 34.50 -17.87
CA ARG A 243 11.04 33.42 -17.05
C ARG A 243 11.52 32.02 -17.44
N GLU A 244 11.66 31.78 -18.72
CA GLU A 244 12.15 30.50 -19.26
C GLU A 244 13.63 30.27 -18.94
N LEU A 245 14.36 31.29 -18.49
CA LEU A 245 15.77 31.17 -18.13
C LEU A 245 15.99 31.09 -16.62
N VAL A 246 15.02 31.50 -15.78
CA VAL A 246 15.20 31.53 -14.33
C VAL A 246 15.33 30.12 -13.77
N THR A 247 16.55 29.76 -13.35
CA THR A 247 16.86 28.49 -12.69
C THR A 247 17.10 28.65 -11.20
N GLN A 248 17.50 29.85 -10.76
CA GLN A 248 17.82 30.16 -9.37
C GLN A 248 17.34 31.58 -8.98
N VAL A 249 16.82 31.70 -7.75
CA VAL A 249 16.36 32.96 -7.15
C VAL A 249 17.26 33.33 -5.97
N ILE A 250 17.78 34.55 -5.98
CA ILE A 250 18.65 35.07 -4.91
C ILE A 250 17.98 36.29 -4.26
N PHE A 251 17.85 36.24 -2.93
CA PHE A 251 17.35 37.36 -2.12
C PHE A 251 18.52 38.21 -1.64
N LEU A 252 18.37 39.54 -1.76
CA LEU A 252 19.35 40.49 -1.21
C LEU A 252 19.28 40.57 0.33
N LEU A 253 20.30 41.17 0.95
CA LEU A 253 20.28 41.47 2.37
C LEU A 253 19.20 42.51 2.71
N ASN A 254 18.63 42.40 3.91
CA ASN A 254 17.55 43.26 4.44
C ASN A 254 16.19 43.12 3.75
N VAL A 255 15.98 42.04 2.99
CA VAL A 255 14.66 41.70 2.47
C VAL A 255 13.78 41.19 3.60
N THR A 256 12.85 42.04 4.05
CA THR A 256 11.87 41.69 5.09
C THR A 256 10.59 41.09 4.52
N LYS A 257 10.33 41.30 3.23
CA LYS A 257 9.14 40.81 2.51
C LYS A 257 9.52 40.35 1.09
N VAL A 258 9.07 39.17 0.69
CA VAL A 258 8.97 38.77 -0.73
C VAL A 258 7.70 39.37 -1.32
N GLY A 259 7.82 40.13 -2.40
CA GLY A 259 6.71 40.84 -3.05
C GLY A 259 5.67 39.89 -3.64
N ASP A 260 4.48 40.40 -3.88
CA ASP A 260 3.43 39.63 -4.56
C ASP A 260 3.86 39.34 -6.00
N ARG A 261 3.63 38.10 -6.48
CA ARG A 261 3.96 37.60 -7.84
C ARG A 261 5.43 37.70 -8.26
N THR A 262 6.35 37.80 -7.29
CA THR A 262 7.78 38.04 -7.56
C THR A 262 8.39 37.04 -8.55
N CYS A 263 8.09 35.75 -8.40
CA CYS A 263 8.60 34.66 -9.22
C CYS A 263 7.47 33.88 -9.89
N MET A 264 6.33 34.51 -10.14
CA MET A 264 5.18 33.87 -10.79
C MET A 264 5.55 33.38 -12.20
N LEU A 265 5.15 32.15 -12.53
CA LEU A 265 5.41 31.46 -13.80
C LEU A 265 6.90 31.19 -14.10
N ALA A 266 7.77 31.11 -13.08
CA ALA A 266 9.15 30.68 -13.27
C ALA A 266 9.22 29.14 -13.46
N THR A 267 8.89 28.68 -14.66
CA THR A 267 8.71 27.25 -15.01
C THR A 267 9.97 26.40 -14.83
N ASN A 268 11.16 27.01 -14.90
CA ASN A 268 12.46 26.33 -14.78
C ASN A 268 13.12 26.44 -13.40
N LEU A 269 12.45 27.09 -12.44
CA LEU A 269 12.95 27.24 -11.08
C LEU A 269 12.86 25.91 -10.32
N VAL A 270 14.00 25.38 -9.87
CA VAL A 270 14.08 24.08 -9.17
C VAL A 270 14.22 24.23 -7.66
N VAL A 271 15.00 25.22 -7.23
CA VAL A 271 15.35 25.42 -5.83
C VAL A 271 15.21 26.89 -5.44
N VAL A 272 14.60 27.13 -4.27
CA VAL A 272 14.49 28.46 -3.67
C VAL A 272 15.07 28.45 -2.26
N HIS A 273 16.06 29.30 -2.01
CA HIS A 273 16.62 29.54 -0.68
C HIS A 273 16.17 30.90 -0.16
N ILE A 274 15.17 30.92 0.73
CA ILE A 274 14.67 32.16 1.32
C ILE A 274 15.60 32.55 2.47
N SER A 275 16.21 33.74 2.38
CA SER A 275 17.21 34.20 3.34
C SER A 275 16.62 34.55 4.72
N GLU A 276 17.43 34.40 5.77
CA GLU A 276 17.07 34.81 7.12
C GLU A 276 16.79 36.32 7.19
N GLY A 277 15.73 36.71 7.89
CA GLY A 277 15.22 38.09 7.95
C GLY A 277 13.92 38.30 7.17
N VAL A 278 13.54 37.37 6.28
CA VAL A 278 12.25 37.42 5.58
C VAL A 278 11.11 37.07 6.54
N VAL A 279 10.22 38.02 6.77
CA VAL A 279 9.08 37.89 7.69
C VAL A 279 7.79 37.52 6.97
N ARG A 280 7.65 37.87 5.69
CA ARG A 280 6.45 37.61 4.90
C ARG A 280 6.74 37.25 3.45
N ILE A 281 5.98 36.29 2.93
CA ILE A 281 5.91 35.96 1.50
C ILE A 281 4.58 36.47 0.94
N GLY A 282 4.63 37.13 -0.22
CA GLY A 282 3.49 37.75 -0.88
C GLY A 282 2.50 36.76 -1.50
N ASP A 283 1.36 37.28 -1.97
CA ASP A 283 0.36 36.50 -2.71
C ASP A 283 0.94 36.10 -4.08
N ASP A 284 0.64 34.88 -4.53
CA ASP A 284 1.07 34.32 -5.82
C ASP A 284 2.60 34.33 -6.06
N ALA A 285 3.42 34.45 -5.00
CA ALA A 285 4.85 34.73 -5.11
C ALA A 285 5.63 33.71 -5.96
N PHE A 286 5.27 32.43 -5.90
CA PHE A 286 5.84 31.34 -6.70
C PHE A 286 4.76 30.53 -7.42
N LEU A 287 3.62 31.15 -7.72
CA LEU A 287 2.52 30.49 -8.42
C LEU A 287 2.97 30.00 -9.81
N ASP A 288 2.60 28.76 -10.13
CA ASP A 288 2.92 28.07 -11.39
C ASP A 288 4.42 27.84 -11.65
N CYS A 289 5.24 27.77 -10.60
CA CYS A 289 6.61 27.26 -10.67
C CYS A 289 6.65 25.73 -10.76
N HIS A 290 6.27 25.16 -11.91
CA HIS A 290 6.03 23.71 -12.07
C HIS A 290 7.23 22.79 -11.75
N ARG A 291 8.47 23.29 -11.81
CA ARG A 291 9.69 22.51 -11.54
C ARG A 291 10.26 22.72 -10.14
N LEU A 292 9.60 23.51 -9.28
CA LEU A 292 10.09 23.83 -7.95
C LEU A 292 9.97 22.60 -7.05
N THR A 293 11.10 21.97 -6.73
CA THR A 293 11.15 20.76 -5.88
C THR A 293 11.56 21.07 -4.44
N THR A 294 12.36 22.12 -4.23
CA THR A 294 12.99 22.39 -2.95
C THR A 294 12.82 23.85 -2.55
N VAL A 295 12.27 24.08 -1.35
CA VAL A 295 12.16 25.41 -0.74
C VAL A 295 12.76 25.36 0.66
N SER A 296 13.79 26.18 0.91
CA SER A 296 14.34 26.38 2.25
C SER A 296 13.72 27.63 2.88
N PHE A 297 13.05 27.45 4.03
CA PHE A 297 12.40 28.53 4.77
C PHE A 297 13.28 29.03 5.93
N PRO A 298 13.35 30.36 6.18
CA PRO A 298 14.07 30.92 7.30
C PRO A 298 13.27 30.80 8.60
N THR A 299 13.96 30.90 9.74
CA THR A 299 13.31 30.81 11.07
C THR A 299 12.47 32.04 11.41
N THR A 300 12.75 33.15 10.73
CA THR A 300 12.08 34.45 10.89
C THR A 300 10.76 34.58 10.13
N LEU A 301 10.39 33.61 9.29
CA LEU A 301 9.16 33.68 8.49
C LEU A 301 7.91 33.57 9.37
N LYS A 302 7.03 34.57 9.28
CA LYS A 302 5.79 34.64 10.07
C LYS A 302 4.51 34.39 9.27
N SER A 303 4.53 34.66 7.97
CA SER A 303 3.31 34.57 7.14
C SER A 303 3.59 34.35 5.66
N THR A 304 2.66 33.66 5.01
CA THR A 304 2.63 33.40 3.56
C THR A 304 1.34 33.93 2.97
N GLY A 305 1.42 34.43 1.73
CA GLY A 305 0.28 34.91 0.97
C GLY A 305 -0.61 33.79 0.40
N ARG A 306 -1.76 34.18 -0.15
CA ARG A 306 -2.64 33.29 -0.90
C ARG A 306 -1.88 32.75 -2.11
N GLN A 307 -1.96 31.42 -2.32
CA GLN A 307 -1.35 30.73 -3.47
C GLN A 307 0.14 31.05 -3.65
N ALA A 308 0.87 31.26 -2.55
CA ALA A 308 2.27 31.66 -2.59
C ALA A 308 3.20 30.60 -3.23
N PHE A 309 2.80 29.33 -3.28
CA PHE A 309 3.56 28.19 -3.84
C PHE A 309 2.60 27.27 -4.59
#